data_AF-A0AAD6C4A6-F1
#
_entry.id   AF-A0AAD6C4A6-F1
#
_cell.length_a   1.000
_cell.length_b   1.000
_cell.length_c   1.000
_cell.angle_alpha   90.00
_cell.angle_beta   90.00
_cell.angle_gamma   90.00
#
_symmetry.space_group_name_H-M   'P 1'
#
loop_
_entity.id
_entity.type
_entity.pdbx_description
1 polymer ?
#
loop_
_entity_poly.entity_id
_entity_poly.type
_entity_poly.pdbx_seq_one_letter_code
_entity_poly.pdbx_strand_id
1 'polypeptide(L)'
;MLETEGSSPPSVEMLTGWILRLLYMRMTSTPYPTWLASSNIMHMLETSGIHRLSHQSDQPGTASEIATRERLVGVAQHLNLWISFDLGLTRVSFQDEGSVPPSEKFKGYAHGVLSLWPISASLDPANENDGEDLNSTFVSILQKVYTHEPEILAQCNLVLCMMRRLHPCLPHFEQSVIDRVLALLQSGLESARGLLNACCPWHHIANVPFHTLYVLLVLDTRASVELISETMGTICLVASMYITTTMREATHAAKRLVLLYHQRRTSDVTLLGEALSSYQEMGFNEHELYQTLNPWPTDQEIPWLMDLLGGLSRLEGMTFGDDLFVGD
;
A
#
# COMPACT_ATOMS: atom_id res chain seq x y z
N MET A 1 14.97 13.56 -49.20
CA MET A 1 15.14 12.81 -47.95
C MET A 1 16.60 12.86 -47.58
N LEU A 2 16.97 13.75 -46.68
CA LEU A 2 18.32 13.87 -46.13
C LEU A 2 18.28 13.25 -44.73
N GLU A 3 18.43 11.92 -44.65
CA GLU A 3 18.76 11.23 -43.41
C GLU A 3 20.16 10.64 -43.57
N THR A 4 21.14 11.53 -43.64
CA THR A 4 22.55 11.15 -43.61
C THR A 4 23.21 12.14 -42.68
N GLU A 5 23.60 11.65 -41.50
CA GLU A 5 24.21 12.34 -40.36
C GLU A 5 23.23 12.97 -39.34
N GLY A 6 23.01 12.28 -38.21
CA GLY A 6 22.59 13.01 -37.01
C GLY A 6 21.90 12.25 -35.87
N SER A 7 21.35 11.04 -36.06
CA SER A 7 20.66 10.36 -34.95
C SER A 7 21.12 8.92 -34.83
N SER A 8 22.26 8.72 -34.18
CA SER A 8 22.56 7.40 -33.62
C SER A 8 21.52 7.07 -32.54
N PRO A 9 20.99 5.84 -32.49
CA PRO A 9 20.08 5.44 -31.42
C PRO A 9 20.74 5.66 -30.04
N PRO A 10 19.97 5.97 -28.99
CA PRO A 10 20.54 6.24 -27.67
C PRO A 10 21.29 5.01 -27.14
N SER A 11 22.51 5.23 -26.65
CA SER A 11 23.36 4.16 -26.12
C SER A 11 22.88 3.65 -24.75
N VAL A 12 23.38 2.49 -24.33
CA VAL A 12 23.09 1.90 -23.02
C VAL A 12 23.53 2.84 -21.88
N GLU A 13 24.67 3.51 -22.02
CA GLU A 13 25.20 4.46 -21.04
C GLU A 13 24.32 5.70 -20.93
N MET A 14 23.85 6.21 -22.08
CA MET A 14 22.93 7.35 -22.11
C MET A 14 21.61 7.00 -21.42
N LEU A 15 21.02 5.85 -21.75
CA LEU A 15 19.79 5.36 -21.11
C LEU A 15 19.98 5.15 -19.61
N THR A 16 21.11 4.56 -19.20
CA THR A 16 21.46 4.38 -17.78
C THR A 16 21.50 5.73 -17.06
N GLY A 17 22.17 6.73 -17.65
CA GLY A 17 22.24 8.08 -17.09
C GLY A 17 20.87 8.74 -16.94
N TRP A 18 19.99 8.59 -17.94
CA TRP A 18 18.62 9.10 -17.87
C TRP A 18 17.76 8.38 -16.83
N ILE A 19 17.89 7.06 -16.69
CA ILE A 19 17.18 6.29 -15.65
C ILE A 19 17.65 6.70 -14.25
N LEU A 20 18.96 6.86 -14.03
CA LEU A 20 19.50 7.36 -12.77
C LEU A 20 18.99 8.78 -12.46
N ARG A 21 18.93 9.65 -13.48
CA ARG A 21 18.33 10.98 -13.35
C ARG A 21 16.85 10.89 -12.99
N LEU A 22 16.09 9.98 -13.60
CA LEU A 22 14.68 9.78 -13.29
C LEU A 22 14.49 9.31 -11.84
N LEU A 23 15.30 8.37 -11.37
CA LEU A 23 15.29 7.91 -9.97
C LEU A 23 15.52 9.08 -9.01
N TYR A 24 16.52 9.92 -9.30
CA TYR A 24 16.76 11.14 -8.54
C TYR A 24 15.58 12.11 -8.58
N MET A 25 14.99 12.35 -9.76
CA MET A 25 13.82 13.21 -9.92
C MET A 25 12.61 12.69 -9.15
N ARG A 26 12.37 11.37 -9.13
CA ARG A 26 11.27 10.76 -8.37
C ARG A 26 11.36 11.07 -6.86
N MET A 27 12.57 11.29 -6.34
CA MET A 27 12.79 11.61 -4.93
C MET A 27 12.86 13.11 -4.63
N THR A 28 13.10 13.96 -5.64
CA THR A 28 13.51 15.37 -5.41
C THR A 28 12.74 16.40 -6.24
N SER A 29 12.04 15.99 -7.29
CA SER A 29 11.37 16.88 -8.24
C SER A 29 9.86 16.86 -8.06
N THR A 30 9.17 17.74 -8.77
CA THR A 30 7.71 17.74 -8.80
C THR A 30 7.18 16.55 -9.63
N PRO A 31 5.96 16.08 -9.38
CA PRO A 31 5.50 14.83 -9.98
C PRO A 31 5.34 14.88 -11.52
N TYR A 32 4.80 15.97 -12.07
CA TYR A 32 4.55 16.06 -13.52
C TYR A 32 5.83 16.05 -14.39
N PRO A 33 6.89 16.81 -14.09
CA PRO A 33 8.16 16.68 -14.81
C PRO A 33 8.79 15.29 -14.70
N THR A 34 8.63 14.64 -13.54
CA THR A 34 9.10 13.26 -13.32
C THR A 34 8.34 12.28 -14.22
N TRP A 35 7.03 12.43 -14.33
CA TRP A 35 6.20 11.65 -15.26
C TRP A 35 6.62 11.85 -16.72
N LEU A 36 6.76 13.10 -17.17
CA LEU A 36 7.18 13.39 -18.55
C LEU A 36 8.57 12.83 -18.86
N ALA A 37 9.50 12.92 -17.91
CA ALA A 37 10.82 12.31 -18.04
C ALA A 37 10.73 10.78 -18.15
N SER A 38 9.85 10.13 -17.39
CA SER A 38 9.61 8.69 -17.49
C SER A 38 9.06 8.28 -18.86
N SER A 39 8.10 9.04 -19.40
CA SER A 39 7.55 8.81 -20.74
C SER A 39 8.61 9.00 -21.83
N ASN A 40 9.46 10.02 -21.71
CA ASN A 40 10.57 10.23 -22.64
C ASN A 40 11.57 9.06 -22.62
N ILE A 41 11.88 8.50 -21.45
CA ILE A 41 12.77 7.33 -21.34
C ILE A 41 12.17 6.12 -22.07
N MET A 42 10.86 5.92 -21.99
CA MET A 42 10.20 4.84 -22.75
C MET A 42 10.37 5.02 -24.26
N HIS A 43 10.22 6.24 -24.79
CA HIS A 43 10.50 6.51 -26.21
C HIS A 43 11.98 6.36 -26.57
N MET A 44 12.90 6.73 -25.68
CA MET A 44 14.33 6.48 -25.87
C MET A 44 14.65 4.98 -25.93
N LEU A 45 13.98 4.17 -25.10
CA LEU A 45 14.10 2.71 -25.16
C LEU A 45 13.53 2.13 -26.45
N GLU A 46 12.40 2.64 -26.94
CA GLU A 46 11.82 2.24 -28.22
C GLU A 46 12.81 2.51 -29.36
N THR A 47 13.29 3.75 -29.46
CA THR A 47 14.25 4.18 -30.49
C THR A 47 15.61 3.48 -30.40
N SER A 48 16.03 3.02 -29.21
CA SER A 48 17.25 2.23 -29.05
C SER A 48 17.17 0.80 -29.60
N GLY A 49 15.94 0.25 -29.68
CA GLY A 49 15.72 -1.17 -29.99
C GLY A 49 16.19 -2.17 -28.92
N ILE A 50 16.72 -1.72 -27.78
CA ILE A 50 17.29 -2.61 -26.73
C ILE A 50 16.23 -3.56 -26.14
N HIS A 51 14.99 -3.11 -26.06
CA HIS A 51 13.88 -3.96 -25.60
C HIS A 51 13.66 -5.15 -26.56
N ARG A 52 13.77 -4.96 -27.88
CA ARG A 52 13.63 -6.04 -28.89
C ARG A 52 14.82 -6.99 -28.90
N LEU A 53 16.02 -6.46 -28.71
CA LEU A 53 17.26 -7.25 -28.61
C LEU A 53 17.30 -8.17 -27.38
N SER A 54 16.48 -7.88 -26.37
CA SER A 54 16.34 -8.74 -25.19
C SER A 54 15.45 -9.96 -25.47
N HIS A 55 14.53 -9.89 -26.45
CA HIS A 55 13.65 -10.99 -26.84
C HIS A 55 14.27 -11.97 -27.85
N GLN A 56 15.29 -11.53 -28.60
CA GLN A 56 15.98 -12.37 -29.57
C GLN A 56 17.24 -12.98 -28.94
N SER A 57 17.12 -14.22 -28.44
CA SER A 57 18.23 -14.99 -27.85
C SER A 57 19.42 -15.26 -28.79
N ASP A 58 19.30 -14.91 -30.07
CA ASP A 58 20.25 -15.27 -31.13
C ASP A 58 21.30 -14.19 -31.42
N GLN A 59 21.33 -13.10 -30.65
CA GLN A 59 22.36 -12.07 -30.76
C GLN A 59 23.64 -12.47 -29.99
N PRO A 60 24.85 -12.27 -30.55
CA PRO A 60 26.11 -12.59 -29.88
C PRO A 60 26.46 -11.54 -28.83
N GLY A 61 25.74 -11.54 -27.70
CA GLY A 61 26.04 -10.75 -26.51
C GLY A 61 26.56 -11.63 -25.37
N THR A 62 27.42 -11.10 -24.50
CA THR A 62 27.76 -11.81 -23.27
C THR A 62 26.52 -11.90 -22.37
N ALA A 63 26.39 -12.98 -21.57
CA ALA A 63 25.25 -13.13 -20.66
C ALA A 63 25.07 -11.94 -19.69
N SER A 64 26.16 -11.22 -19.38
CA SER A 64 26.15 -10.02 -18.54
C SER A 64 25.55 -8.79 -19.24
N GLU A 65 25.77 -8.64 -20.54
CA GLU A 65 25.22 -7.54 -21.34
C GLU A 65 23.71 -7.69 -21.51
N ILE A 66 23.24 -8.91 -21.77
CA ILE A 66 21.81 -9.24 -21.87
C ILE A 66 21.12 -8.91 -20.54
N ALA A 67 21.65 -9.40 -19.41
CA ALA A 67 21.10 -9.10 -18.09
C ALA A 67 21.07 -7.61 -17.77
N THR A 68 22.07 -6.84 -18.21
CA THR A 68 22.09 -5.38 -18.01
C THR A 68 20.99 -4.68 -18.81
N ARG A 69 20.77 -5.10 -20.06
CA ARG A 69 19.71 -4.56 -20.94
C ARG A 69 18.32 -4.89 -20.40
N GLU A 70 18.07 -6.14 -20.04
CA GLU A 70 16.81 -6.58 -19.42
C GLU A 70 16.50 -5.77 -18.16
N ARG A 71 17.52 -5.51 -17.31
CA ARG A 71 17.35 -4.69 -16.10
C ARG A 71 16.95 -3.26 -16.42
N LEU A 72 17.61 -2.64 -17.40
CA LEU A 72 17.32 -1.25 -17.78
C LEU A 72 15.89 -1.12 -18.32
N VAL A 73 15.47 -2.05 -19.17
CA VAL A 73 14.11 -2.11 -19.70
C VAL A 73 13.10 -2.29 -18.57
N GLY A 74 13.30 -3.29 -17.70
CA GLY A 74 12.41 -3.58 -16.58
C GLY A 74 12.30 -2.41 -15.59
N VAL A 75 13.42 -1.77 -15.24
CA VAL A 75 13.41 -0.59 -14.34
C VAL A 75 12.68 0.58 -14.98
N ALA A 76 12.88 0.86 -16.26
CA ALA A 76 12.20 1.95 -16.94
C ALA A 76 10.69 1.71 -17.04
N GLN A 77 10.28 0.49 -17.44
CA GLN A 77 8.87 0.09 -17.49
C GLN A 77 8.21 0.21 -16.11
N HIS A 78 8.88 -0.28 -15.07
CA HIS A 78 8.43 -0.18 -13.69
C HIS A 78 8.25 1.28 -13.24
N LEU A 79 9.25 2.13 -13.49
CA LEU A 79 9.17 3.54 -13.11
C LEU A 79 8.06 4.27 -13.85
N ASN A 80 7.94 4.09 -15.17
CA ASN A 80 6.88 4.74 -15.95
C ASN A 80 5.49 4.28 -15.49
N LEU A 81 5.30 2.96 -15.30
CA LEU A 81 4.04 2.40 -14.80
C LEU A 81 3.63 3.02 -13.46
N TRP A 82 4.52 2.98 -12.45
CA TRP A 82 4.17 3.44 -11.11
C TRP A 82 4.00 4.94 -11.03
N ILE A 83 4.85 5.73 -11.70
CA ILE A 83 4.70 7.19 -11.73
C ILE A 83 3.38 7.57 -12.42
N SER A 84 3.00 6.88 -13.51
CA SER A 84 1.71 7.10 -14.17
C SER A 84 0.54 6.77 -13.25
N PHE A 85 0.59 5.65 -12.52
CA PHE A 85 -0.46 5.25 -11.59
C PHE A 85 -0.58 6.19 -10.38
N ASP A 86 0.55 6.62 -9.81
CA ASP A 86 0.58 7.58 -8.70
C ASP A 86 -0.15 8.88 -9.07
N LEU A 87 -0.15 9.25 -10.36
CA LEU A 87 -0.77 10.48 -10.88
C LEU A 87 -2.12 10.28 -11.58
N GLY A 88 -2.57 9.03 -11.76
CA GLY A 88 -3.76 8.73 -12.56
C GLY A 88 -3.62 9.17 -14.03
N LEU A 89 -2.41 9.14 -14.58
CA LEU A 89 -2.10 9.53 -15.96
C LEU A 89 -1.85 8.29 -16.83
N THR A 90 -1.87 8.50 -18.14
CA THR A 90 -1.50 7.45 -19.10
C THR A 90 -0.01 7.11 -19.00
N ARG A 91 0.34 5.91 -19.46
CA ARG A 91 1.71 5.40 -19.54
C ARG A 91 2.12 5.17 -21.00
N VAL A 92 3.41 5.03 -21.24
CA VAL A 92 3.94 4.64 -22.55
C VAL A 92 4.20 3.13 -22.53
N SER A 93 3.50 2.40 -23.38
CA SER A 93 3.68 0.96 -23.58
C SER A 93 4.32 0.66 -24.93
N PHE A 94 4.99 -0.49 -25.03
CA PHE A 94 5.48 -1.01 -26.31
C PHE A 94 4.38 -1.84 -27.00
N GLN A 95 4.39 -1.90 -28.34
CA GLN A 95 3.40 -2.70 -29.09
C GLN A 95 3.56 -4.22 -28.82
N ASP A 96 4.81 -4.67 -28.64
CA ASP A 96 5.15 -6.06 -28.32
C ASP A 96 5.39 -6.23 -26.81
N GLU A 97 4.47 -5.79 -25.94
CA GLU A 97 4.50 -6.05 -24.49
C GLU A 97 4.25 -7.53 -24.13
N GLY A 98 4.81 -8.45 -24.92
CA GLY A 98 5.07 -9.81 -24.48
C GLY A 98 6.03 -9.74 -23.30
N SER A 99 5.46 -9.68 -22.09
CA SER A 99 6.07 -9.82 -20.77
C SER A 99 7.54 -10.23 -20.87
N VAL A 100 8.47 -9.30 -20.67
CA VAL A 100 9.82 -9.72 -20.25
C VAL A 100 9.61 -10.18 -18.81
N PRO A 101 9.50 -11.49 -18.51
CA PRO A 101 9.59 -11.89 -17.13
C PRO A 101 10.94 -11.36 -16.64
N PRO A 102 10.99 -10.74 -15.45
CA PRO A 102 12.28 -10.36 -14.91
C PRO A 102 13.17 -11.60 -14.92
N SER A 103 14.27 -11.52 -15.66
CA SER A 103 15.26 -12.59 -15.77
C SER A 103 15.52 -13.17 -14.39
N GLU A 104 15.38 -14.49 -14.21
CA GLU A 104 15.74 -15.20 -12.97
C GLU A 104 17.18 -14.90 -12.51
N LYS A 105 17.97 -14.29 -13.41
CA LYS A 105 19.35 -13.85 -13.23
C LYS A 105 19.49 -12.52 -12.47
N PHE A 106 18.42 -11.78 -12.19
CA PHE A 106 18.55 -10.58 -11.35
C PHE A 106 18.91 -10.98 -9.93
N LYS A 107 20.07 -10.53 -9.46
CA LYS A 107 20.52 -10.71 -8.07
C LYS A 107 20.27 -9.43 -7.28
N GLY A 108 19.93 -9.57 -5.99
CA GLY A 108 19.70 -8.45 -5.06
C GLY A 108 18.31 -7.82 -5.17
N TYR A 109 18.11 -6.67 -4.51
CA TYR A 109 16.81 -6.03 -4.29
C TYR A 109 16.02 -5.70 -5.57
N ALA A 110 16.71 -5.51 -6.70
CA ALA A 110 16.06 -5.23 -7.97
C ALA A 110 15.20 -6.40 -8.45
N HIS A 111 15.54 -7.64 -8.08
CA HIS A 111 14.78 -8.83 -8.46
C HIS A 111 13.39 -8.83 -7.83
N GLY A 112 13.27 -8.65 -6.51
CA GLY A 112 11.96 -8.69 -5.85
C GLY A 112 11.07 -7.53 -6.30
N VAL A 113 11.61 -6.33 -6.44
CA VAL A 113 10.83 -5.17 -6.94
C VAL A 113 10.36 -5.38 -8.38
N LEU A 114 11.21 -5.89 -9.27
CA LEU A 114 10.82 -6.17 -10.65
C LEU A 114 9.89 -7.38 -10.76
N SER A 115 9.96 -8.36 -9.85
CA SER A 115 9.01 -9.49 -9.77
C SER A 115 7.56 -9.06 -9.54
N LEU A 116 7.36 -7.85 -9.00
CA LEU A 116 6.05 -7.26 -8.77
C LEU A 116 5.53 -6.48 -9.99
N TRP A 117 6.34 -6.28 -11.04
CA TRP A 117 5.94 -5.55 -12.23
C TRP A 117 4.79 -6.20 -13.01
N PRO A 118 4.79 -7.51 -13.32
CA PRO A 118 3.69 -8.12 -14.09
C PRO A 118 2.33 -7.95 -13.41
N ILE A 119 2.33 -8.06 -12.08
CA ILE A 119 1.16 -7.83 -11.24
C ILE A 119 0.76 -6.36 -11.27
N SER A 120 1.72 -5.45 -11.20
CA SER A 120 1.41 -4.02 -11.30
C SER A 120 0.81 -3.69 -12.68
N ALA A 121 1.32 -4.28 -13.75
CA ALA A 121 0.83 -4.07 -15.11
C ALA A 121 -0.57 -4.64 -15.32
N SER A 122 -0.90 -5.79 -14.71
CA SER A 122 -2.27 -6.32 -14.78
C SER A 122 -3.27 -5.39 -14.11
N LEU A 123 -2.86 -4.59 -13.14
CA LEU A 123 -3.72 -3.60 -12.46
C LEU A 123 -3.96 -2.33 -13.26
N ASP A 124 -3.52 -2.21 -14.52
CA ASP A 124 -3.84 -1.05 -15.34
C ASP A 124 -5.36 -0.77 -15.35
N PRO A 125 -5.80 0.47 -15.07
CA PRO A 125 -7.22 0.83 -15.17
C PRO A 125 -7.85 0.57 -16.54
N ALA A 126 -7.04 0.50 -17.61
CA ALA A 126 -7.50 0.15 -18.95
C ALA A 126 -7.80 -1.34 -19.13
N ASN A 127 -7.34 -2.21 -18.23
CA ASN A 127 -7.65 -3.63 -18.27
C ASN A 127 -9.03 -3.88 -17.65
N GLU A 128 -9.93 -4.48 -18.42
CA GLU A 128 -11.21 -5.00 -17.92
C GLU A 128 -10.95 -6.27 -17.09
N ASN A 129 -10.45 -6.11 -15.87
CA ASN A 129 -10.31 -7.25 -14.95
C ASN A 129 -11.60 -7.41 -14.13
N ASP A 130 -12.14 -8.62 -14.11
CA ASP A 130 -13.25 -8.98 -13.23
C ASP A 130 -12.82 -8.93 -11.75
N GLY A 131 -13.73 -8.52 -10.87
CA GLY A 131 -13.43 -8.31 -9.44
C GLY A 131 -12.95 -9.57 -8.70
N GLU A 132 -13.26 -10.76 -9.20
CA GLU A 132 -12.86 -12.04 -8.63
C GLU A 132 -11.37 -12.35 -8.88
N ASP A 133 -10.86 -12.03 -10.08
CA ASP A 133 -9.44 -12.13 -10.42
C ASP A 133 -8.58 -11.16 -9.60
N LEU A 134 -9.15 -10.00 -9.26
CA LEU A 134 -8.47 -9.02 -8.41
C LEU A 134 -8.32 -9.53 -6.97
N ASN A 135 -9.34 -10.20 -6.41
CA ASN A 135 -9.27 -10.75 -5.06
C ASN A 135 -8.27 -11.92 -4.95
N SER A 136 -8.28 -12.84 -5.92
CA SER A 136 -7.31 -13.94 -5.96
C SER A 136 -5.86 -13.43 -6.10
N THR A 137 -5.66 -12.40 -6.94
CA THR A 137 -4.36 -11.73 -7.07
C THR A 137 -3.95 -11.03 -5.77
N PHE A 138 -4.89 -10.36 -5.08
CA PHE A 138 -4.64 -9.70 -3.80
C PHE A 138 -4.14 -10.69 -2.74
N VAL A 139 -4.83 -11.82 -2.57
CA VAL A 139 -4.44 -12.88 -1.63
C VAL A 139 -3.07 -13.47 -2.01
N SER A 140 -2.82 -13.69 -3.29
CA SER A 140 -1.52 -14.18 -3.80
C SER A 140 -0.36 -13.25 -3.43
N ILE A 141 -0.55 -11.93 -3.53
CA ILE A 141 0.48 -10.95 -3.14
C ILE A 141 0.71 -10.97 -1.64
N LEU A 142 -0.36 -11.04 -0.83
CA LEU A 142 -0.23 -11.10 0.63
C LEU A 142 0.53 -12.33 1.12
N GLN A 143 0.52 -13.42 0.33
CA GLN A 143 1.26 -14.64 0.66
C GLN A 143 2.75 -14.56 0.32
N LYS A 144 3.18 -13.61 -0.51
CA LYS A 144 4.61 -13.43 -0.82
C LYS A 144 5.36 -12.91 0.40
N VAL A 145 6.52 -13.50 0.67
CA VAL A 145 7.40 -13.09 1.76
C VAL A 145 8.65 -12.46 1.16
N TYR A 146 8.87 -11.19 1.49
CA TYR A 146 10.08 -10.45 1.12
C TYR A 146 10.92 -10.18 2.37
N THR A 147 12.24 -10.26 2.22
CA THR A 147 13.19 -10.08 3.33
C THR A 147 13.82 -8.70 3.35
N HIS A 148 13.72 -7.95 2.26
CA HIS A 148 14.41 -6.68 2.09
C HIS A 148 13.44 -5.50 2.10
N GLU A 149 13.81 -4.42 2.79
CA GLU A 149 12.96 -3.27 3.05
C GLU A 149 12.36 -2.64 1.77
N PRO A 150 13.12 -2.47 0.66
CA PRO A 150 12.57 -1.92 -0.58
C PRO A 150 11.47 -2.81 -1.20
N GLU A 151 11.60 -4.12 -1.09
CA GLU A 151 10.67 -5.11 -1.62
C GLU A 151 9.40 -5.18 -0.77
N ILE A 152 9.55 -5.14 0.56
CA ILE A 152 8.42 -5.04 1.50
C ILE A 152 7.62 -3.76 1.22
N LEU A 153 8.29 -2.61 1.09
CA LEU A 153 7.60 -1.35 0.75
C LEU A 153 6.92 -1.39 -0.63
N ALA A 154 7.52 -2.08 -1.60
CA ALA A 154 6.91 -2.30 -2.91
C ALA A 154 5.63 -3.15 -2.80
N GLN A 155 5.67 -4.23 -2.02
CA GLN A 155 4.52 -5.07 -1.73
C GLN A 155 3.41 -4.30 -0.99
N CYS A 156 3.76 -3.54 0.06
CA CYS A 156 2.81 -2.68 0.78
C CYS A 156 2.12 -1.70 -0.17
N ASN A 157 2.88 -1.04 -1.06
CA ASN A 157 2.30 -0.09 -2.01
C ASN A 157 1.25 -0.76 -2.91
N LEU A 158 1.51 -1.97 -3.41
CA LEU A 158 0.54 -2.70 -4.23
C LEU A 158 -0.69 -3.13 -3.43
N VAL A 159 -0.51 -3.66 -2.22
CA VAL A 159 -1.62 -4.03 -1.34
C VAL A 159 -2.48 -2.81 -1.01
N LEU A 160 -1.88 -1.66 -0.68
CA LEU A 160 -2.57 -0.41 -0.43
C LEU A 160 -3.33 0.09 -1.68
N CYS A 161 -2.74 -0.04 -2.87
CA CYS A 161 -3.42 0.28 -4.13
C CYS A 161 -4.63 -0.63 -4.39
N MET A 162 -4.48 -1.94 -4.21
CA MET A 162 -5.57 -2.90 -4.36
C MET A 162 -6.68 -2.68 -3.33
N MET A 163 -6.33 -2.44 -2.06
CA MET A 163 -7.26 -2.12 -0.99
C MET A 163 -8.14 -0.92 -1.31
N ARG A 164 -7.59 0.12 -1.96
CA ARG A 164 -8.38 1.27 -2.42
C ARG A 164 -9.40 0.89 -3.50
N ARG A 165 -9.06 -0.04 -4.39
CA ARG A 165 -9.97 -0.54 -5.45
C ARG A 165 -11.01 -1.52 -4.89
N LEU A 166 -10.58 -2.38 -3.98
CA LEU A 166 -11.40 -3.37 -3.28
C LEU A 166 -12.16 -2.78 -2.07
N HIS A 167 -12.08 -1.46 -1.86
CA HIS A 167 -12.74 -0.77 -0.75
C HIS A 167 -14.22 -1.16 -0.59
N PRO A 168 -15.04 -1.22 -1.65
CA PRO A 168 -16.45 -1.64 -1.53
C PRO A 168 -16.63 -3.08 -1.04
N CYS A 169 -15.62 -3.94 -1.24
CA CYS A 169 -15.65 -5.36 -0.91
C CYS A 169 -15.06 -5.67 0.47
N LEU A 170 -14.39 -4.72 1.14
CA LEU A 170 -13.71 -4.94 2.42
C LEU A 170 -14.57 -5.61 3.52
N PRO A 171 -15.87 -5.30 3.67
CA PRO A 171 -16.70 -5.98 4.67
C PRO A 171 -16.85 -7.50 4.45
N HIS A 172 -16.56 -7.99 3.25
CA HIS A 172 -16.65 -9.41 2.89
C HIS A 172 -15.32 -10.16 3.04
N PHE A 173 -14.24 -9.46 3.42
CA PHE A 173 -12.96 -10.12 3.62
C PHE A 173 -12.97 -10.92 4.91
N GLU A 174 -12.38 -12.11 4.86
CA GLU A 174 -12.14 -12.91 6.06
C GLU A 174 -11.20 -12.16 7.01
N GLN A 175 -11.42 -12.31 8.32
CA GLN A 175 -10.58 -11.68 9.34
C GLN A 175 -9.09 -12.06 9.18
N SER A 176 -8.83 -13.31 8.78
CA SER A 176 -7.48 -13.82 8.49
C SER A 176 -6.73 -13.00 7.41
N VAL A 177 -7.46 -12.45 6.43
CA VAL A 177 -6.92 -11.60 5.37
C VAL A 177 -6.62 -10.21 5.92
N ILE A 178 -7.53 -9.66 6.73
CA ILE A 178 -7.32 -8.35 7.39
C ILE A 178 -6.11 -8.40 8.31
N ASP A 179 -5.95 -9.45 9.12
CA ASP A 179 -4.80 -9.62 10.01
C ASP A 179 -3.48 -9.66 9.24
N ARG A 180 -3.44 -10.36 8.09
CA ARG A 180 -2.28 -10.39 7.20
C ARG A 180 -1.98 -9.02 6.58
N VAL A 181 -3.01 -8.27 6.20
CA VAL A 181 -2.84 -6.89 5.73
C VAL A 181 -2.21 -6.04 6.83
N LEU A 182 -2.74 -6.07 8.05
CA LEU A 182 -2.21 -5.30 9.17
C LEU A 182 -0.74 -5.66 9.48
N ALA A 183 -0.41 -6.95 9.49
CA ALA A 183 0.97 -7.42 9.70
C ALA A 183 1.93 -6.93 8.61
N LEU A 184 1.50 -6.95 7.34
CA LEU A 184 2.28 -6.42 6.23
C LEU A 184 2.45 -4.89 6.35
N LEU A 185 1.40 -4.15 6.72
CA LEU A 185 1.48 -2.70 6.89
C LEU A 185 2.44 -2.33 8.02
N GLN A 186 2.40 -3.05 9.15
CA GLN A 186 3.36 -2.87 10.25
C GLN A 186 4.80 -3.14 9.78
N SER A 187 5.03 -4.23 9.04
CA SER A 187 6.34 -4.54 8.42
C SER A 187 6.80 -3.44 7.47
N GLY A 188 5.86 -2.81 6.74
CA GLY A 188 6.13 -1.64 5.90
C GLY A 188 6.56 -0.41 6.69
N LEU A 189 5.94 -0.13 7.84
CA LEU A 189 6.34 0.97 8.73
C LEU A 189 7.73 0.73 9.34
N GLU A 190 8.03 -0.50 9.74
CA GLU A 190 9.37 -0.92 10.18
C GLU A 190 10.40 -0.73 9.06
N SER A 191 10.10 -1.21 7.86
CA SER A 191 10.96 -1.08 6.67
C SER A 191 11.25 0.39 6.33
N ALA A 192 10.24 1.26 6.38
CA ALA A 192 10.42 2.69 6.16
C ALA A 192 11.37 3.33 7.19
N ARG A 193 11.21 2.99 8.48
CA ARG A 193 12.10 3.46 9.55
C ARG A 193 13.52 2.91 9.40
N GLY A 194 13.66 1.64 9.03
CA GLY A 194 14.94 0.99 8.78
C GLY A 194 15.73 1.70 7.68
N LEU A 195 15.09 1.96 6.54
CA LEU A 195 15.70 2.69 5.43
C LEU A 195 16.08 4.13 5.79
N LEU A 196 15.25 4.82 6.58
CA LEU A 196 15.57 6.16 7.08
C LEU A 196 16.81 6.15 7.99
N ASN A 197 16.89 5.21 8.93
CA ASN A 197 18.02 5.08 9.84
C ASN A 197 19.32 4.71 9.10
N ALA A 198 19.20 3.93 8.02
CA ALA A 198 20.31 3.59 7.13
C ALA A 198 20.66 4.72 6.13
N CYS A 199 19.96 5.86 6.17
CA CYS A 199 20.09 6.95 5.19
C CYS A 199 19.96 6.47 3.74
N CYS A 200 19.10 5.48 3.50
CA CYS A 200 18.88 4.84 2.21
C CYS A 200 17.56 5.35 1.60
N PRO A 201 17.58 6.41 0.78
CA PRO A 201 16.35 6.99 0.26
C PRO A 201 15.63 6.03 -0.69
N TRP A 202 14.31 5.92 -0.55
CA TRP A 202 13.47 5.09 -1.39
C TRP A 202 12.11 5.74 -1.62
N HIS A 203 11.57 5.59 -2.83
CA HIS A 203 10.41 6.34 -3.33
C HIS A 203 9.09 6.04 -2.59
N HIS A 204 9.02 4.94 -1.83
CA HIS A 204 7.83 4.57 -1.04
C HIS A 204 7.88 4.98 0.43
N ILE A 205 9.01 5.51 0.93
CA ILE A 205 9.17 5.84 2.35
C ILE A 205 8.15 6.89 2.83
N ALA A 206 7.74 7.82 1.96
CA ALA A 206 6.69 8.79 2.27
C ALA A 206 5.27 8.27 1.99
N ASN A 207 5.11 7.55 0.87
CA ASN A 207 3.79 7.16 0.37
C ASN A 207 3.13 6.06 1.23
N VAL A 208 3.90 5.03 1.58
CA VAL A 208 3.38 3.86 2.30
C VAL A 208 2.85 4.23 3.69
N PRO A 209 3.55 4.99 4.55
CA PRO A 209 3.01 5.38 5.85
C PRO A 209 1.73 6.22 5.76
N PHE A 210 1.66 7.17 4.81
CA PHE A 210 0.48 8.00 4.65
C PHE A 210 -0.75 7.18 4.19
N HIS A 211 -0.57 6.31 3.21
CA HIS A 211 -1.65 5.43 2.75
C HIS A 211 -1.99 4.33 3.75
N THR A 212 -1.03 3.87 4.56
CA THR A 212 -1.29 2.99 5.70
C THR A 212 -2.27 3.65 6.65
N LEU A 213 -2.03 4.90 7.05
CA LEU A 213 -2.95 5.64 7.91
C LEU A 213 -4.37 5.67 7.34
N TYR A 214 -4.50 5.98 6.04
CA TYR A 214 -5.79 6.00 5.38
C TYR A 214 -6.51 4.64 5.48
N VAL A 215 -5.81 3.54 5.18
CA VAL A 215 -6.39 2.19 5.24
C VAL A 215 -6.77 1.82 6.68
N LEU A 216 -5.96 2.16 7.68
CA LEU A 216 -6.29 1.87 9.08
C LEU A 216 -7.59 2.54 9.53
N LEU A 217 -7.80 3.79 9.12
CA LEU A 217 -9.02 4.56 9.40
C LEU A 217 -10.24 4.00 8.66
N VAL A 218 -10.04 3.42 7.47
CA VAL A 218 -11.08 2.75 6.69
C VAL A 218 -11.48 1.41 7.32
N LEU A 219 -10.49 0.61 7.72
CA LEU A 219 -10.71 -0.71 8.34
C LEU A 219 -11.51 -0.58 9.64
N ASP A 220 -11.22 0.46 10.43
CA ASP A 220 -12.02 0.83 11.60
C ASP A 220 -12.18 -0.34 12.61
N THR A 221 -11.14 -1.16 12.76
CA THR A 221 -11.07 -2.26 13.74
C THR A 221 -10.19 -1.86 14.92
N ARG A 222 -10.29 -2.59 16.04
CA ARG A 222 -9.42 -2.33 17.20
C ARG A 222 -7.93 -2.43 16.83
N ALA A 223 -7.54 -3.51 16.15
CA ALA A 223 -6.17 -3.73 15.71
C ALA A 223 -5.68 -2.62 14.75
N SER A 224 -6.55 -2.10 13.86
CA SER A 224 -6.16 -1.00 12.98
C SER A 224 -5.96 0.32 13.74
N VAL A 225 -6.78 0.58 14.76
CA VAL A 225 -6.67 1.77 15.63
C VAL A 225 -5.40 1.74 16.47
N GLU A 226 -5.01 0.58 16.99
CA GLU A 226 -3.76 0.39 17.76
C GLU A 226 -2.51 0.76 16.93
N LEU A 227 -2.53 0.52 15.62
CA LEU A 227 -1.42 0.83 14.71
C LEU A 227 -1.35 2.32 14.29
N ILE A 228 -2.38 3.13 14.56
CA ILE A 228 -2.43 4.56 14.16
C ILE A 228 -1.28 5.35 14.79
N SER A 229 -0.97 5.12 16.07
CA SER A 229 0.07 5.85 16.79
C SER A 229 1.45 5.63 16.15
N GLU A 230 1.78 4.37 15.88
CA GLU A 230 3.03 3.99 15.22
C GLU A 230 3.12 4.56 13.79
N THR A 231 2.01 4.53 13.06
CA THR A 231 1.91 5.10 11.71
C THR A 231 2.17 6.61 11.74
N MET A 232 1.54 7.33 12.65
CA MET A 232 1.74 8.78 12.84
C MET A 232 3.19 9.10 13.23
N GLY A 233 3.79 8.30 14.11
CA GLY A 233 5.21 8.43 14.46
C GLY A 233 6.12 8.27 13.25
N THR A 234 5.84 7.29 12.39
CA THR A 234 6.59 7.05 11.15
C THR A 234 6.44 8.21 10.17
N ILE A 235 5.23 8.75 9.95
CA ILE A 235 5.00 9.92 9.10
C ILE A 235 5.81 11.13 9.59
N CYS A 236 5.77 11.41 10.89
CA CYS A 236 6.54 12.50 11.50
C CYS A 236 8.06 12.30 11.35
N LEU A 237 8.55 11.07 11.51
CA LEU A 237 9.96 10.75 11.31
C LEU A 237 10.38 11.01 9.86
N VAL A 238 9.60 10.53 8.88
CA VAL A 238 9.85 10.78 7.45
C VAL A 238 9.90 12.29 7.18
N ALA A 239 8.93 13.05 7.70
CA ALA A 239 8.88 14.50 7.52
C ALA A 239 10.06 15.25 8.17
N SER A 240 10.64 14.70 9.24
CA SER A 240 11.84 15.27 9.88
C SER A 240 13.11 15.11 9.02
N MET A 241 13.18 14.04 8.23
CA MET A 241 14.30 13.77 7.30
C MET A 241 14.10 14.45 5.94
N TYR A 242 12.87 14.39 5.40
CA TYR A 242 12.49 15.01 4.14
C TYR A 242 11.78 16.34 4.41
N ILE A 243 12.56 17.40 4.63
CA ILE A 243 12.07 18.75 4.97
C ILE A 243 11.50 19.45 3.73
N THR A 244 10.42 18.92 3.16
CA THR A 244 9.73 19.47 1.98
C THR A 244 8.37 20.07 2.37
N THR A 245 7.84 20.94 1.52
CA THR A 245 6.47 21.47 1.69
C THR A 245 5.44 20.35 1.63
N THR A 246 5.60 19.41 0.69
CA THR A 246 4.73 18.25 0.53
C THR A 246 4.68 17.38 1.79
N MET A 247 5.82 17.09 2.42
CA MET A 247 5.81 16.30 3.67
C MET A 247 5.17 17.02 4.84
N ARG A 248 5.32 18.36 4.92
CA ARG A 248 4.64 19.19 5.91
C ARG A 248 3.12 19.14 5.72
N GLU A 249 2.67 19.29 4.49
CA GLU A 249 1.26 19.20 4.11
C GLU A 249 0.69 17.81 4.39
N ALA A 250 1.42 16.74 4.04
CA ALA A 250 1.05 15.37 4.33
C ALA A 250 0.92 15.11 5.84
N THR A 251 1.84 15.63 6.65
CA THR A 251 1.77 15.50 8.12
C THR A 251 0.56 16.24 8.69
N HIS A 252 0.26 17.45 8.19
CA HIS A 252 -0.93 18.19 8.59
C HIS A 252 -2.23 17.47 8.16
N ALA A 253 -2.27 16.92 6.95
CA ALA A 253 -3.40 16.15 6.46
C ALA A 253 -3.62 14.89 7.31
N ALA A 254 -2.56 14.13 7.60
CA ALA A 254 -2.59 12.97 8.47
C ALA A 254 -3.17 13.31 9.86
N LYS A 255 -2.67 14.38 10.48
CA LYS A 255 -3.19 14.87 11.77
C LYS A 255 -4.68 15.22 11.68
N ARG A 256 -5.11 15.92 10.62
CA ARG A 256 -6.52 16.29 10.42
C ARG A 256 -7.41 15.05 10.24
N LEU A 257 -6.97 14.05 9.49
CA LEU A 257 -7.71 12.80 9.31
C LEU A 257 -7.94 12.10 10.65
N VAL A 258 -6.90 11.98 11.49
CA VAL A 258 -7.03 11.38 12.83
C VAL A 258 -7.96 12.20 13.73
N LEU A 259 -7.87 13.54 13.68
CA LEU A 259 -8.77 14.41 14.45
C LEU A 259 -10.23 14.26 14.04
N LEU A 260 -10.51 14.24 12.73
CA LEU A 260 -11.87 14.04 12.21
C LEU A 260 -12.41 12.66 12.57
N TYR A 261 -11.58 11.63 12.46
CA TYR A 261 -11.94 10.27 12.85
C TYR A 261 -12.24 10.18 14.35
N HIS A 262 -11.41 10.78 15.21
CA HIS A 262 -11.65 10.86 16.65
C HIS A 262 -12.97 11.58 16.95
N GLN A 263 -13.21 12.76 16.35
CA GLN A 263 -14.45 13.51 16.52
C GLN A 263 -15.69 12.70 16.14
N ARG A 264 -15.62 11.99 15.00
CA ARG A 264 -16.68 11.07 14.58
C ARG A 264 -16.94 10.01 15.65
N ARG A 265 -15.90 9.31 16.13
CA ARG A 265 -16.06 8.26 17.15
C ARG A 265 -16.62 8.80 18.48
N THR A 266 -16.18 9.98 18.91
CA THR A 266 -16.74 10.63 20.10
C THR A 266 -18.23 10.95 19.91
N SER A 267 -18.61 11.45 18.74
CA SER A 267 -20.02 11.71 18.40
C SER A 267 -20.86 10.43 18.39
N ASP A 268 -20.32 9.32 17.89
CA ASP A 268 -21.00 8.02 17.91
C ASP A 268 -21.20 7.54 19.36
N VAL A 269 -20.19 7.70 20.22
CA VAL A 269 -20.29 7.39 21.66
C VAL A 269 -21.35 8.24 22.35
N THR A 270 -21.45 9.53 22.05
CA THR A 270 -22.49 10.39 22.63
C THR A 270 -23.88 9.98 22.20
N LEU A 271 -24.10 9.66 20.92
CA LEU A 271 -25.40 9.19 20.41
C LEU A 271 -25.82 7.85 21.03
N LEU A 272 -24.86 6.92 21.20
CA LEU A 272 -25.11 5.66 21.90
C LEU A 272 -25.45 5.89 23.38
N GLY A 273 -24.77 6.83 24.04
CA GLY A 273 -25.08 7.22 25.41
C GLY A 273 -26.50 7.77 25.57
N GLU A 274 -26.93 8.66 24.67
CA GLU A 274 -28.29 9.22 24.65
C GLU A 274 -29.36 8.13 24.43
N ALA A 275 -29.08 7.15 23.56
CA ALA A 275 -29.98 6.02 23.32
C ALA A 275 -30.12 5.13 24.58
N LEU A 276 -29.02 4.89 25.30
CA LEU A 276 -29.04 4.16 26.57
C LEU A 276 -29.81 4.91 27.67
N SER A 277 -29.63 6.23 27.78
CA SER A 277 -30.38 7.06 28.75
C SER A 277 -31.88 7.11 28.43
N SER A 278 -32.25 7.20 27.15
CA SER A 278 -33.66 7.19 26.72
C SER A 278 -34.38 5.87 27.05
N TYR A 279 -33.65 4.74 27.08
CA TYR A 279 -34.19 3.46 27.54
C TYR A 279 -34.52 3.45 29.04
N GLN A 280 -33.70 4.10 29.87
CA GLN A 280 -33.90 4.20 31.31
C GLN A 280 -35.14 5.05 31.66
N GLU A 281 -35.43 6.09 30.87
CA GLU A 281 -36.58 6.98 31.07
C GLU A 281 -37.93 6.35 30.68
N MET A 282 -37.94 5.27 29.87
CA MET A 282 -39.16 4.59 29.43
C MET A 282 -39.82 3.66 30.47
N GLY A 283 -39.34 3.66 31.72
CA GLY A 283 -40.15 3.22 32.86
C GLY A 283 -40.37 1.70 32.98
N PHE A 284 -39.29 0.92 33.00
CA PHE A 284 -39.34 -0.36 33.73
C PHE A 284 -39.26 -0.08 35.23
N ASN A 285 -40.12 -0.73 36.00
CA ASN A 285 -40.30 -0.47 37.44
C ASN A 285 -38.96 -0.56 38.17
N GLU A 286 -38.58 0.49 38.92
CA GLU A 286 -37.31 0.55 39.66
C GLU A 286 -37.08 -0.70 40.52
N HIS A 287 -38.13 -1.37 40.99
CA HIS A 287 -38.03 -2.59 41.79
C HIS A 287 -37.65 -3.88 41.02
N GLU A 288 -37.90 -3.98 39.71
CA GLU A 288 -37.39 -5.09 38.86
C GLU A 288 -35.98 -4.78 38.32
N LEU A 289 -35.64 -3.49 38.18
CA LEU A 289 -34.34 -3.02 37.70
C LEU A 289 -33.18 -3.33 38.67
N TYR A 290 -33.38 -3.27 39.98
CA TYR A 290 -32.31 -3.60 40.95
C TYR A 290 -32.00 -5.11 41.06
N GLN A 291 -32.89 -5.99 40.60
CA GLN A 291 -32.57 -7.43 40.44
C GLN A 291 -31.99 -7.77 39.06
N THR A 292 -32.19 -6.90 38.07
CA THR A 292 -31.66 -7.02 36.69
C THR A 292 -30.44 -6.13 36.44
N LEU A 293 -29.92 -5.47 37.47
CA LEU A 293 -28.79 -4.52 37.43
C LEU A 293 -27.42 -5.20 37.43
N ASN A 294 -27.30 -6.41 36.91
CA ASN A 294 -26.02 -6.84 36.38
C ASN A 294 -25.99 -6.31 34.93
N PRO A 295 -25.18 -5.28 34.60
CA PRO A 295 -25.01 -4.82 33.21
C PRO A 295 -24.35 -5.90 32.33
N TRP A 296 -23.95 -7.00 32.97
CA TRP A 296 -23.33 -8.16 32.38
C TRP A 296 -24.37 -9.28 32.24
N PRO A 297 -24.44 -9.94 31.08
CA PRO A 297 -25.34 -11.07 30.86
C PRO A 297 -25.08 -12.15 31.92
N THR A 298 -26.15 -12.80 32.36
CA THR A 298 -26.08 -13.96 33.25
C THR A 298 -25.33 -15.11 32.57
N ASP A 299 -24.73 -16.06 33.31
CA ASP A 299 -24.03 -17.24 32.72
C ASP A 299 -24.88 -18.03 31.70
N GLN A 300 -26.21 -17.95 31.81
CA GLN A 300 -27.16 -18.56 30.88
C GLN A 300 -27.41 -17.72 29.60
N GLU A 301 -27.11 -16.42 29.64
CA GLU A 301 -27.30 -15.47 28.54
C GLU A 301 -26.03 -15.28 27.71
N ILE A 302 -24.86 -15.47 28.32
CA ILE A 302 -23.55 -15.41 27.66
C ILE A 302 -23.51 -16.26 26.37
N PRO A 303 -24.00 -17.52 26.31
CA PRO A 303 -23.83 -18.35 25.11
C PRO A 303 -24.50 -17.80 23.85
N TRP A 304 -25.74 -17.31 23.93
CA TRP A 304 -26.43 -16.75 22.77
C TRP A 304 -25.97 -15.32 22.47
N LEU A 305 -25.56 -14.55 23.48
CA LEU A 305 -25.01 -13.22 23.28
C LEU A 305 -23.65 -13.30 22.58
N MET A 306 -22.81 -14.29 22.92
CA MET A 306 -21.54 -14.54 22.24
C MET A 306 -21.74 -15.03 20.80
N ASP A 307 -22.78 -15.82 20.51
CA ASP A 307 -23.16 -16.20 19.14
C ASP A 307 -23.59 -14.97 18.32
N LEU A 308 -24.36 -14.06 18.93
CA LEU A 308 -24.77 -12.80 18.31
C LEU A 308 -23.59 -11.83 18.11
N LEU A 309 -22.68 -11.74 19.09
CA LEU A 309 -21.46 -10.91 19.02
C LEU A 309 -20.46 -11.44 18.00
N GLY A 310 -20.39 -12.76 17.81
CA GLY A 310 -19.61 -13.38 16.73
C GLY A 310 -20.07 -12.95 15.34
N GLY A 311 -21.33 -12.50 15.20
CA GLY A 311 -21.85 -11.89 13.97
C GLY A 311 -21.58 -10.39 13.85
N LEU A 312 -21.11 -9.73 14.91
CA LEU A 312 -20.82 -8.30 14.97
C LEU A 312 -19.30 -8.09 15.05
N SER A 313 -18.61 -8.24 13.92
CA SER A 313 -17.14 -8.10 13.78
C SER A 313 -16.54 -6.83 14.41
N ARG A 314 -17.35 -5.76 14.58
CA ARG A 314 -16.93 -4.50 15.23
C ARG A 314 -16.92 -4.53 16.76
N LEU A 315 -17.46 -5.59 17.38
CA LEU A 315 -17.51 -5.79 18.84
C LEU A 315 -16.58 -6.93 19.30
N GLU A 316 -15.80 -7.54 18.40
CA GLU A 316 -14.84 -8.58 18.73
C GLU A 316 -13.80 -8.09 19.77
N GLY A 317 -13.55 -8.93 20.78
CA GLY A 317 -12.60 -8.63 21.86
C GLY A 317 -13.14 -7.76 23.00
N MET A 318 -14.46 -7.50 23.05
CA MET A 318 -15.09 -7.04 24.29
C MET A 318 -15.24 -8.22 25.26
N THR A 319 -14.49 -8.19 26.37
CA THR A 319 -14.59 -9.19 27.44
C THR A 319 -15.74 -8.82 28.38
N PHE A 320 -16.70 -9.73 28.54
CA PHE A 320 -17.76 -9.61 29.54
C PHE A 320 -17.25 -10.20 30.86
N GLY A 321 -16.45 -9.40 31.59
CA GLY A 321 -16.05 -9.66 32.98
C GLY A 321 -15.01 -10.76 33.21
N ASP A 322 -13.78 -10.35 33.59
CA ASP A 322 -12.87 -11.14 34.43
C ASP A 322 -11.79 -10.25 35.12
N ASP A 323 -11.51 -9.05 34.60
CA ASP A 323 -10.49 -8.14 35.16
C ASP A 323 -10.92 -7.32 36.40
N LEU A 324 -12.08 -7.61 37.02
CA LEU A 324 -12.57 -6.89 38.22
C LEU A 324 -12.76 -7.78 39.47
N PHE A 325 -12.50 -9.09 39.39
CA PHE A 325 -12.58 -10.03 40.52
C PHE A 325 -11.22 -10.51 41.02
N VAL A 326 -10.21 -9.63 41.03
CA VAL A 326 -9.01 -9.82 41.86
C VAL A 326 -8.79 -8.56 42.69
N GLY A 327 -9.29 -8.59 43.92
CA GLY A 327 -9.08 -7.55 44.92
C GLY A 327 -10.06 -7.64 46.08
N ASP A 328 -10.09 -8.79 46.77
CA ASP A 328 -10.31 -8.80 48.21
C ASP A 328 -9.07 -8.24 48.92
#